data_AF-A0A8C5SAN8-F1
#
_entry.id   AF-A0A8C5SAN8-F1
#
_cell.length_a   1.000
_cell.length_b   1.000
_cell.length_c   1.000
_cell.angle_alpha   90.00
_cell.angle_beta   90.00
_cell.angle_gamma   90.00
#
_symmetry.space_group_name_H-M   'P 1'
#
loop_
_entity.id
_entity.type
_entity.pdbx_description
1 polymer ?
#
loop_
_entity_poly.entity_id
_entity_poly.type
_entity_poly.pdbx_seq_one_letter_code
_entity_poly.pdbx_strand_id
1 'polypeptide(L)'
;MQADEAVNENLKMQFKALQEQQQKRMKNLLEKKQETQHSLKQDNKENHDKAFGIPDALSLSLLAPETSNSDISGKLLETENEQLQHQLRELVDENGRLYKLLKERDLEIKQLHKKIEEERQALLGTVGLSGDVAASKIVELAKQNRHMTAEMEKEKARTKQMNNRIKQLEKDVSKGLNEMTSKGSSNFVILPEVKALHEKLSAVNLKASEYRNQLQSTKQELKMTQKLLTHEVGEDVNIQNLLSNPGSWRGRAQQILVLQGRVRDLETQLNCHKSKFSENDANEDPLSFTDPRKSSAQVKNQLRIRTLEREKKEALEKLMSQYQVLQKDHEDVKKKLEGSKARNKVLSNEVKTLKEQISTLMEKGKHDNELVDALVSQQKEMQGILKNLSQHEEKNVESEKAQGKKLNDEIQKQNCLIEQLKQMVTEREAQVKELEEVVRQLRLQVRRLRGEK
;
A
#
# COMPACT_ATOMS: atom_id res chain seq x y z
N MET A 1 -22.97 12.60 26.41
CA MET A 1 -22.40 13.86 25.90
C MET A 1 -20.87 13.85 25.85
N GLN A 2 -20.16 13.38 26.90
CA GLN A 2 -18.67 13.35 26.90
C GLN A 2 -18.02 12.48 25.81
N ALA A 3 -18.68 11.40 25.35
CA ALA A 3 -18.11 10.52 24.32
C ALA A 3 -18.03 11.18 22.93
N ASP A 4 -19.00 12.01 22.56
CA ASP A 4 -19.00 12.73 21.28
C ASP A 4 -17.96 13.86 21.25
N GLU A 5 -17.70 14.46 22.41
CA GLU A 5 -16.71 15.52 22.57
C GLU A 5 -15.27 14.98 22.42
N ALA A 6 -15.00 13.80 22.97
CA ALA A 6 -13.73 13.10 22.78
C ALA A 6 -13.49 12.65 21.32
N VAL A 7 -14.54 12.25 20.61
CA VAL A 7 -14.45 11.90 19.18
C VAL A 7 -14.20 13.15 18.34
N ASN A 8 -14.83 14.27 18.67
CA ASN A 8 -14.64 15.53 17.97
C ASN A 8 -13.22 16.11 18.18
N GLU A 9 -12.70 16.04 19.41
CA GLU A 9 -11.31 16.42 19.71
C GLU A 9 -10.30 15.52 18.98
N ASN A 10 -10.56 14.20 18.90
CA ASN A 10 -9.71 13.30 18.11
C ASN A 10 -9.73 13.66 16.61
N LEU A 11 -10.90 13.97 16.05
CA LEU A 11 -11.02 14.40 14.65
C LEU A 11 -10.27 15.71 14.37
N LYS A 12 -10.34 16.66 15.32
CA LYS A 12 -9.64 17.95 15.26
C LYS A 12 -8.12 17.76 15.34
N MET A 13 -7.65 16.85 16.18
CA MET A 13 -6.24 16.47 16.27
C MET A 13 -5.76 15.79 14.98
N GLN A 14 -6.55 14.90 14.38
CA GLN A 14 -6.24 14.29 13.09
C GLN A 14 -6.19 15.31 11.96
N PHE A 15 -7.10 16.28 11.94
CA PHE A 15 -7.10 17.35 10.95
C PHE A 15 -5.88 18.26 11.09
N LYS A 16 -5.50 18.60 12.33
CA LYS A 16 -4.29 19.39 12.62
C LYS A 16 -3.02 18.65 12.18
N ALA A 17 -2.92 17.35 12.46
CA ALA A 17 -1.80 16.53 12.02
C ALA A 17 -1.69 16.46 10.49
N LEU A 18 -2.83 16.38 9.79
CA LEU A 18 -2.85 16.40 8.33
C LEU A 18 -2.39 17.75 7.77
N GLN A 19 -2.81 18.85 8.39
CA GLN A 19 -2.41 20.20 7.99
C GLN A 19 -0.91 20.43 8.20
N GLU A 20 -0.35 19.98 9.34
CA GLU A 20 1.09 20.02 9.61
C GLU A 20 1.88 19.16 8.61
N GLN A 21 1.36 17.98 8.24
CA GLN A 21 1.98 17.12 7.23
C GLN A 21 2.03 17.80 5.84
N GLN A 22 0.96 18.52 5.46
CA GLN A 22 0.94 19.27 4.20
C GLN A 22 1.94 20.45 4.24
N GLN A 23 2.01 21.20 5.34
CA GLN A 23 2.99 22.27 5.51
C GLN A 23 4.44 21.75 5.44
N LYS A 24 4.72 20.59 6.05
CA LYS A 24 6.03 19.95 5.99
C LYS A 24 6.39 19.50 4.56
N ARG A 25 5.43 18.96 3.81
CA ARG A 25 5.63 18.64 2.38
C ARG A 25 5.95 19.87 1.54
N MET A 26 5.25 20.98 1.77
CA MET A 26 5.51 22.24 1.06
C MET A 26 6.90 22.81 1.40
N LYS A 27 7.31 22.75 2.68
CA LYS A 27 8.64 23.18 3.11
C LYS A 27 9.74 22.34 2.47
N ASN A 28 9.61 21.01 2.47
CA ASN A 28 10.58 20.11 1.84
C ASN A 28 10.69 20.32 0.32
N LEU A 29 9.58 20.66 -0.35
CA LEU A 29 9.59 21.02 -1.77
C LEU A 29 10.31 22.34 -2.02
N LEU A 30 10.14 23.33 -1.14
CA LEU A 30 10.86 24.60 -1.21
C LEU A 30 12.36 24.40 -1.01
N GLU A 31 12.74 23.59 -0.02
CA GLU A 31 14.13 23.28 0.32
C GLU A 31 14.82 22.53 -0.83
N LYS A 32 14.18 21.50 -1.40
CA LYS A 32 14.69 20.82 -2.60
C LYS A 32 14.84 21.76 -3.80
N LYS A 33 13.94 22.74 -3.95
CA LYS A 33 14.02 23.75 -5.03
C LYS A 33 15.17 24.74 -4.78
N GLN A 34 15.46 25.08 -3.53
CA GLN A 34 16.62 25.90 -3.17
C GLN A 34 17.93 25.13 -3.36
N GLU A 35 18.00 23.87 -2.95
CA GLU A 35 19.17 23.00 -3.16
C GLU A 35 19.48 22.86 -4.65
N THR A 36 18.49 22.56 -5.50
CA THR A 36 18.71 22.49 -6.96
C THR A 36 19.14 23.82 -7.57
N GLN A 37 18.66 24.97 -7.06
CA GLN A 37 19.15 26.28 -7.49
C GLN A 37 20.56 26.62 -6.99
N HIS A 38 20.97 26.08 -5.83
CA HIS A 38 22.33 26.23 -5.32
C HIS A 38 23.33 25.34 -6.07
N SER A 39 22.97 24.08 -6.39
CA SER A 39 23.79 23.19 -7.23
C SER A 39 24.03 23.78 -8.62
N LEU A 40 23.00 24.35 -9.26
CA LEU A 40 23.13 25.00 -10.57
C LEU A 40 23.96 26.30 -10.56
N LYS A 41 24.15 26.92 -9.39
CA LYS A 41 25.01 28.12 -9.23
C LYS A 41 26.45 27.76 -8.87
N GLN A 42 26.69 26.57 -8.32
CA GLN A 42 28.03 26.11 -7.98
C GLN A 42 28.75 25.56 -9.23
N ASP A 43 28.05 24.85 -10.10
CA ASP A 43 28.61 24.33 -11.37
C ASP A 43 28.92 25.43 -12.41
N ASN A 44 28.24 26.58 -12.33
CA ASN A 44 28.48 27.71 -13.25
C ASN A 44 29.59 28.68 -12.79
N LYS A 45 30.19 28.48 -11.61
CA LYS A 45 31.25 29.37 -11.08
C LYS A 45 32.66 28.82 -11.28
N GLU A 46 32.81 27.53 -11.62
CA GLU A 46 34.13 26.92 -11.88
C GLU A 46 34.55 26.90 -13.35
N ASN A 47 33.67 27.29 -14.29
CA ASN A 47 33.94 27.15 -15.73
C ASN A 47 33.97 28.46 -16.54
N HIS A 48 34.13 29.64 -15.92
CA HIS A 48 34.10 30.89 -16.69
C HIS A 48 35.20 31.94 -16.44
N ASP A 49 36.28 31.64 -15.71
CA ASP A 49 37.40 32.59 -15.51
C ASP A 49 38.79 31.99 -15.80
N LYS A 50 38.99 31.45 -17.01
CA LYS A 50 40.33 31.31 -17.61
C LYS A 50 40.32 31.79 -19.06
N ALA A 51 40.03 33.07 -19.24
CA ALA A 51 40.44 33.81 -20.42
C ALA A 51 41.87 34.33 -20.21
N PHE A 52 42.77 33.86 -21.08
CA PHE A 52 43.98 34.52 -21.57
C PHE A 52 44.53 35.72 -20.77
N GLY A 53 45.66 35.51 -20.09
CA GLY A 53 46.49 36.59 -19.54
C GLY A 53 47.75 36.02 -18.92
N ILE A 54 48.89 36.29 -19.53
CA ILE A 54 50.23 36.02 -18.97
C ILE A 54 50.50 37.05 -17.88
N PRO A 55 50.93 36.65 -16.66
CA PRO A 55 51.66 37.54 -15.77
C PRO A 55 53.09 37.03 -15.59
N ASP A 56 54.00 37.72 -16.25
CA ASP A 56 55.44 37.69 -16.06
C ASP A 56 55.78 38.43 -14.75
N ALA A 57 56.15 37.70 -13.69
CA ALA A 57 56.71 38.27 -12.46
C ALA A 57 57.27 37.20 -11.51
N LEU A 58 58.36 36.52 -11.87
CA LEU A 58 59.24 35.90 -10.86
C LEU A 58 60.71 35.96 -11.30
N SER A 59 61.40 36.99 -10.80
CA SER A 59 62.86 37.07 -10.78
C SER A 59 63.42 35.94 -9.92
N LEU A 60 63.86 34.85 -10.55
CA LEU A 60 64.68 33.81 -9.92
C LEU A 60 66.04 33.79 -10.60
N SER A 61 66.99 34.44 -9.93
CA SER A 61 68.43 34.26 -10.13
C SER A 61 68.80 32.80 -9.92
N LEU A 62 69.21 32.11 -10.99
CA LEU A 62 69.93 30.84 -10.86
C LEU A 62 71.22 30.91 -11.68
N LEU A 63 72.33 30.85 -10.95
CA LEU A 63 73.66 30.51 -11.45
C LEU A 63 73.57 29.32 -12.41
N ALA A 64 74.25 29.43 -13.55
CA ALA A 64 74.54 28.30 -14.43
C ALA A 64 75.27 27.18 -13.66
N PRO A 65 75.04 25.92 -14.04
CA PRO A 65 76.00 25.33 -14.98
C PRO A 65 75.35 24.58 -16.15
N GLU A 66 75.84 24.90 -17.35
CA GLU A 66 76.27 23.95 -18.40
C GLU A 66 75.56 22.58 -18.44
N THR A 67 74.34 22.55 -18.98
CA THR A 67 73.88 21.47 -19.87
C THR A 67 72.97 22.11 -20.92
N SER A 68 73.12 21.74 -22.18
CA SER A 68 72.37 22.26 -23.32
C SER A 68 70.86 22.33 -23.01
N ASN A 69 70.25 23.51 -23.06
CA ASN A 69 68.80 23.68 -22.85
C ASN A 69 67.95 22.79 -23.78
N SER A 70 68.50 22.34 -24.92
CA SER A 70 67.86 21.36 -25.80
C SER A 70 67.71 19.96 -25.18
N ASP A 71 68.66 19.54 -24.34
CA ASP A 71 68.66 18.17 -23.78
C ASP A 71 67.69 18.04 -22.61
N ILE A 72 67.50 19.11 -21.83
CA ILE A 72 66.51 19.14 -20.75
C ILE A 72 65.09 19.21 -21.34
N SER A 73 64.88 20.06 -22.35
CA SER A 73 63.59 20.14 -23.05
C SER A 73 63.25 18.84 -23.79
N GLY A 74 64.24 18.19 -24.41
CA GLY A 74 64.06 16.89 -25.05
C GLY A 74 63.68 15.80 -24.06
N LYS A 75 64.38 15.70 -22.93
CA LYS A 75 64.05 14.74 -21.86
C LYS A 75 62.67 14.98 -21.25
N LEU A 76 62.27 16.24 -21.07
CA LEU A 76 60.95 16.58 -20.55
C LEU A 76 59.83 16.13 -21.51
N LEU A 77 60.00 16.40 -22.81
CA LEU A 77 59.06 15.94 -23.84
C LEU A 77 59.02 14.42 -23.97
N GLU A 78 60.17 13.75 -23.80
CA GLU A 78 60.25 12.29 -23.80
C GLU A 78 59.49 11.71 -22.59
N THR A 79 59.66 12.28 -21.39
CA THR A 79 58.90 11.86 -20.20
C THR A 79 57.40 12.13 -20.32
N GLU A 80 57.00 13.25 -20.93
CA GLU A 80 55.58 13.55 -21.18
C GLU A 80 54.99 12.58 -22.20
N ASN A 81 55.74 12.25 -23.25
CA ASN A 81 55.31 11.28 -24.26
C ASN A 81 55.20 9.86 -23.66
N GLU A 82 56.13 9.45 -22.81
CA GLU A 82 56.04 8.19 -22.05
C GLU A 82 54.80 8.17 -21.13
N GLN A 83 54.51 9.27 -20.44
CA GLN A 83 53.33 9.39 -19.58
C GLN A 83 52.03 9.34 -20.39
N LEU A 84 51.97 10.03 -21.53
CA LEU A 84 50.82 9.97 -22.44
C LEU A 84 50.64 8.57 -23.03
N GLN A 85 51.72 7.86 -23.38
CA GLN A 85 51.65 6.47 -23.84
C GLN A 85 51.16 5.52 -22.74
N HIS A 86 51.57 5.75 -21.49
CA HIS A 86 51.06 5.00 -20.34
C HIS A 86 49.55 5.23 -20.15
N GLN A 87 49.12 6.49 -20.14
CA GLN A 87 47.70 6.84 -20.04
C GLN A 87 46.88 6.27 -21.21
N LEU A 88 47.41 6.32 -22.42
CA LEU A 88 46.76 5.71 -23.60
C LEU A 88 46.58 4.20 -23.40
N ARG A 89 47.60 3.52 -22.86
CA ARG A 89 47.54 2.09 -22.56
C ARG A 89 46.49 1.78 -21.49
N GLU A 90 46.46 2.54 -20.40
CA GLU A 90 45.46 2.37 -19.34
C GLU A 90 44.03 2.59 -19.85
N LEU A 91 43.80 3.62 -20.67
CA LEU A 91 42.50 3.88 -21.28
C LEU A 91 42.09 2.78 -22.26
N VAL A 92 43.03 2.19 -23.00
CA VAL A 92 42.77 1.05 -23.89
C VAL A 92 42.40 -0.19 -23.08
N ASP A 93 43.12 -0.46 -21.99
CA ASP A 93 42.82 -1.59 -21.10
C ASP A 93 41.46 -1.43 -20.42
N GLU A 94 41.14 -0.21 -19.96
CA GLU A 94 39.86 0.09 -19.33
C GLU A 94 38.70 0.00 -20.33
N ASN A 95 38.86 0.55 -21.54
CA ASN A 95 37.90 0.32 -22.63
C ASN A 95 37.72 -1.17 -22.92
N GLY A 96 38.81 -1.95 -22.92
CA GLY A 96 38.75 -3.41 -23.09
C GLY A 96 37.92 -4.11 -22.01
N ARG A 97 38.05 -3.69 -20.74
CA ARG A 97 37.23 -4.19 -19.64
C ARG A 97 35.76 -3.80 -19.79
N LEU A 98 35.49 -2.53 -20.12
CA LEU A 98 34.14 -2.03 -20.35
C LEU A 98 33.44 -2.77 -21.49
N TYR A 99 34.13 -3.04 -22.60
CA TYR A 99 33.59 -3.85 -23.70
C TYR A 99 33.26 -5.29 -23.29
N LYS A 100 34.06 -5.92 -22.43
CA LYS A 100 33.76 -7.26 -21.90
C LYS A 100 32.52 -7.21 -21.01
N LEU A 101 32.44 -6.25 -20.10
CA LEU A 101 31.28 -6.07 -19.21
C LEU A 101 30.00 -5.79 -20.01
N LEU A 102 30.08 -4.95 -21.03
CA LEU A 102 28.94 -4.66 -21.93
C LEU A 102 28.44 -5.94 -22.61
N LYS A 103 29.35 -6.77 -23.14
CA LYS A 103 28.99 -8.06 -23.74
C LYS A 103 28.34 -9.02 -22.74
N GLU A 104 28.83 -9.08 -21.50
CA GLU A 104 28.23 -9.88 -20.44
C GLU A 104 26.80 -9.41 -20.12
N ARG A 105 26.59 -8.10 -20.01
CA ARG A 105 25.25 -7.51 -19.80
C ARG A 105 24.32 -7.74 -20.98
N ASP A 106 24.81 -7.65 -22.21
CA ASP A 106 24.01 -7.95 -23.40
C ASP A 106 23.57 -9.43 -23.44
N LEU A 107 24.43 -10.34 -22.99
CA LEU A 107 24.08 -11.76 -22.86
C LEU A 107 23.04 -11.99 -21.76
N GLU A 108 23.20 -11.35 -20.60
CA GLU A 108 22.22 -11.37 -19.51
C GLU A 108 20.86 -10.84 -19.98
N ILE A 109 20.83 -9.70 -20.68
CA ILE A 109 19.63 -9.12 -21.27
C ILE A 109 18.99 -10.12 -22.24
N LYS A 110 19.76 -10.76 -23.13
CA LYS A 110 19.22 -11.78 -24.06
C LYS A 110 18.63 -12.98 -23.32
N GLN A 111 19.28 -13.44 -22.25
CA GLN A 111 18.76 -14.54 -21.43
C GLN A 111 17.47 -14.16 -20.72
N LEU A 112 17.39 -12.96 -20.15
CA LEU A 112 16.17 -12.45 -19.52
C LEU A 112 15.03 -12.31 -20.51
N HIS A 113 15.29 -11.76 -21.71
CA HIS A 113 14.29 -11.69 -22.77
C HIS A 113 13.81 -13.09 -23.19
N LYS A 114 14.73 -14.04 -23.34
CA LYS A 114 14.37 -15.43 -23.66
C LYS A 114 13.51 -16.04 -22.57
N LYS A 115 13.85 -15.83 -21.29
CA LYS A 115 13.08 -16.30 -20.15
C LYS A 115 11.69 -15.67 -20.09
N ILE A 116 11.58 -14.36 -20.35
CA ILE A 116 10.28 -13.66 -20.44
C ILE A 116 9.43 -14.24 -21.57
N GLU A 117 10.03 -14.52 -22.73
CA GLU A 117 9.29 -15.09 -23.87
C GLU A 117 8.90 -16.55 -23.63
N GLU A 118 9.76 -17.35 -22.99
CA GLU A 118 9.44 -18.73 -22.56
C GLU A 118 8.32 -18.73 -21.50
N GLU A 119 8.38 -17.83 -20.50
CA GLU A 119 7.32 -17.63 -19.50
C GLU A 119 6.02 -17.14 -20.16
N ARG A 120 6.11 -16.23 -21.12
CA ARG A 120 4.98 -15.75 -21.90
C ARG A 120 4.37 -16.85 -22.74
N GLN A 121 5.15 -17.73 -23.35
CA GLN A 121 4.67 -18.88 -24.12
C GLN A 121 4.07 -19.97 -23.22
N ALA A 122 4.66 -20.23 -22.05
CA ALA A 122 4.07 -21.12 -21.04
C ALA A 122 2.72 -20.55 -20.52
N LEU A 123 2.67 -19.23 -20.35
CA LEU A 123 1.44 -18.53 -20.02
C LEU A 123 0.45 -18.56 -21.19
N LEU A 124 0.87 -18.34 -22.44
CA LEU A 124 -0.01 -18.34 -23.61
C LEU A 124 -0.57 -19.73 -23.94
N GLY A 125 0.25 -20.78 -23.76
CA GLY A 125 -0.14 -22.19 -23.87
C GLY A 125 -1.15 -22.62 -22.81
N THR A 126 -1.30 -21.86 -21.72
CA THR A 126 -2.35 -22.03 -20.71
C THR A 126 -3.47 -20.98 -20.83
N VAL A 127 -3.22 -19.81 -21.43
CA VAL A 127 -4.14 -18.66 -21.52
C VAL A 127 -5.12 -18.74 -22.68
N GLY A 128 -4.85 -19.52 -23.73
CA GLY A 128 -5.80 -19.66 -24.85
C GLY A 128 -7.17 -20.25 -24.47
N LEU A 129 -7.28 -20.96 -23.34
CA LEU A 129 -8.54 -21.51 -22.82
C LEU A 129 -8.77 -21.23 -21.33
N SER A 130 -7.72 -21.11 -20.50
CA SER A 130 -7.87 -20.88 -19.04
C SER A 130 -7.80 -19.40 -18.65
N GLY A 131 -7.05 -18.58 -19.40
CA GLY A 131 -6.89 -17.15 -19.13
C GLY A 131 -8.16 -16.35 -19.39
N ASP A 132 -8.89 -16.68 -20.46
CA ASP A 132 -10.16 -16.05 -20.80
C ASP A 132 -11.29 -16.44 -19.83
N VAL A 133 -11.25 -17.67 -19.32
CA VAL A 133 -12.14 -18.15 -18.25
C VAL A 133 -11.82 -17.47 -16.92
N ALA A 134 -10.54 -17.30 -16.57
CA ALA A 134 -10.13 -16.60 -15.35
C ALA A 134 -10.47 -15.10 -15.42
N ALA A 135 -10.22 -14.44 -16.55
CA ALA A 135 -10.57 -13.04 -16.77
C ALA A 135 -12.09 -12.83 -16.70
N SER A 136 -12.87 -13.70 -17.35
CA SER A 136 -14.33 -13.70 -17.26
C SER A 136 -14.81 -13.92 -15.83
N LYS A 137 -14.18 -14.85 -15.10
CA LYS A 137 -14.53 -15.11 -13.69
C LYS A 137 -14.18 -13.95 -12.77
N ILE A 138 -13.07 -13.25 -13.01
CA ILE A 138 -12.69 -12.05 -12.26
C ILE A 138 -13.74 -10.94 -12.50
N VAL A 139 -14.17 -10.73 -13.74
CA VAL A 139 -15.22 -9.75 -14.06
C VAL A 139 -16.57 -10.14 -13.44
N GLU A 140 -16.93 -11.41 -13.48
CA GLU A 140 -18.15 -11.93 -12.85
C GLU A 140 -18.12 -11.74 -11.33
N LEU A 141 -17.01 -12.11 -10.68
CA LEU A 141 -16.82 -11.93 -9.24
C LEU A 141 -16.80 -10.44 -8.86
N ALA A 142 -16.24 -9.57 -9.70
CA ALA A 142 -16.27 -8.12 -9.50
C ALA A 142 -17.71 -7.57 -9.61
N LYS A 143 -18.51 -8.06 -10.56
CA LYS A 143 -19.94 -7.71 -10.67
C LYS A 143 -20.73 -8.21 -9.45
N GLN A 144 -20.49 -9.44 -9.01
CA GLN A 144 -21.11 -9.99 -7.79
C GLN A 144 -20.71 -9.17 -6.56
N ASN A 145 -19.44 -8.78 -6.41
CA ASN A 145 -19.00 -7.93 -5.30
C ASN A 145 -19.69 -6.56 -5.29
N ARG A 146 -19.85 -5.93 -6.44
CA ARG A 146 -20.61 -4.66 -6.55
C ARG A 146 -22.07 -4.86 -6.17
N HIS A 147 -22.69 -5.95 -6.61
CA HIS A 147 -24.08 -6.27 -6.27
C HIS A 147 -24.25 -6.51 -4.77
N MET A 148 -23.41 -7.35 -4.16
CA MET A 148 -23.41 -7.61 -2.72
C MET A 148 -23.17 -6.34 -1.89
N THR A 149 -22.30 -5.44 -2.36
CA THR A 149 -22.08 -4.14 -1.71
C THR A 149 -23.34 -3.28 -1.76
N ALA A 150 -24.02 -3.22 -2.91
CA ALA A 150 -25.27 -2.48 -3.05
C ALA A 150 -26.40 -3.05 -2.16
N GLU A 151 -26.51 -4.38 -2.06
CA GLU A 151 -27.47 -5.02 -1.14
C GLU A 151 -27.13 -4.75 0.33
N MET A 152 -25.85 -4.81 0.71
CA MET A 152 -25.40 -4.48 2.06
C MET A 152 -25.75 -3.04 2.44
N GLU A 153 -25.49 -2.08 1.55
CA GLU A 153 -25.83 -0.66 1.81
C GLU A 153 -27.35 -0.45 1.90
N LYS A 154 -28.14 -1.16 1.09
CA LYS A 154 -29.60 -1.15 1.19
C LYS A 154 -30.10 -1.72 2.54
N GLU A 155 -29.53 -2.82 3.02
CA GLU A 155 -29.89 -3.40 4.32
C GLU A 155 -29.40 -2.54 5.50
N LYS A 156 -28.23 -1.88 5.39
CA LYS A 156 -27.77 -0.88 6.36
C LYS A 156 -28.75 0.30 6.43
N ALA A 157 -29.23 0.79 5.29
CA ALA A 157 -30.20 1.87 5.24
C ALA A 157 -31.53 1.48 5.92
N ARG A 158 -32.02 0.26 5.66
CA ARG A 158 -33.21 -0.29 6.34
C ARG A 158 -33.00 -0.42 7.85
N THR A 159 -31.86 -0.97 8.27
CA THR A 159 -31.51 -1.10 9.69
C THR A 159 -31.47 0.26 10.37
N LYS A 160 -30.88 1.28 9.73
CA LYS A 160 -30.86 2.66 10.25
C LYS A 160 -32.27 3.24 10.37
N GLN A 161 -33.13 3.02 9.39
CA GLN A 161 -34.53 3.45 9.42
C GLN A 161 -35.29 2.78 10.59
N MET A 162 -35.15 1.47 10.77
CA MET A 162 -35.78 0.74 11.86
C MET A 162 -35.24 1.18 13.22
N ASN A 163 -33.93 1.38 13.35
CA ASN A 163 -33.33 1.88 14.59
C ASN A 163 -33.82 3.28 14.95
N ASN A 164 -33.98 4.18 13.96
CA ASN A 164 -34.58 5.49 14.18
C ASN A 164 -36.05 5.38 14.61
N ARG A 165 -36.81 4.42 14.04
CA ARG A 165 -38.19 4.16 14.44
C ARG A 165 -38.28 3.64 15.88
N ILE A 166 -37.38 2.74 16.28
CA ILE A 166 -37.27 2.24 17.65
C ILE A 166 -36.98 3.40 18.61
N LYS A 167 -35.97 4.23 18.33
CA LYS A 167 -35.65 5.41 19.15
C LYS A 167 -36.83 6.38 19.28
N GLN A 168 -37.58 6.59 18.20
CA GLN A 168 -38.77 7.44 18.25
C GLN A 168 -39.85 6.83 19.15
N LEU A 169 -40.11 5.53 19.03
CA LEU A 169 -41.05 4.81 19.89
C LEU A 169 -40.61 4.81 21.37
N GLU A 170 -39.32 4.60 21.65
CA GLU A 170 -38.77 4.70 23.02
C GLU A 170 -38.94 6.09 23.61
N LYS A 171 -38.76 7.14 22.80
CA LYS A 171 -38.98 8.53 23.22
C LYS A 171 -40.46 8.82 23.46
N ASP A 172 -41.35 8.30 22.61
CA ASP A 172 -42.79 8.46 22.76
C ASP A 172 -43.31 7.70 24.00
N VAL A 173 -42.76 6.51 24.29
CA VAL A 173 -43.05 5.74 25.52
C VAL A 173 -42.52 6.47 26.76
N SER A 174 -41.31 7.01 26.70
CA SER A 174 -40.71 7.78 27.81
C SER A 174 -41.47 9.08 28.11
N LYS A 175 -41.96 9.76 27.06
CA LYS A 175 -42.87 10.91 27.21
C LYS A 175 -44.22 10.51 27.79
N GLY A 176 -44.81 9.40 27.32
CA GLY A 176 -46.06 8.87 27.88
C GLY A 176 -45.94 8.47 29.36
N LEU A 177 -44.76 7.97 29.79
CA LEU A 177 -44.49 7.65 31.19
C LEU A 177 -44.32 8.90 32.06
N ASN A 178 -43.71 9.97 31.52
CA ASN A 178 -43.57 11.26 32.20
C ASN A 178 -44.88 12.09 32.23
N GLU A 179 -45.76 11.91 31.23
CA GLU A 179 -47.11 12.52 31.22
C GLU A 179 -48.08 11.84 32.21
N MET A 180 -47.77 10.62 32.66
CA MET A 180 -48.48 9.95 33.76
C MET A 180 -48.07 10.50 35.16
N THR A 181 -46.93 11.18 35.26
CA THR A 181 -46.41 11.74 36.54
C THR A 181 -46.51 13.27 36.64
N SER A 182 -47.02 13.98 35.65
CA SER A 182 -47.19 15.44 35.72
C SER A 182 -48.35 15.95 34.88
N LYS A 183 -49.56 15.94 35.45
CA LYS A 183 -50.65 16.82 35.00
C LYS A 183 -50.50 18.17 35.69
N GLY A 184 -49.91 19.13 34.98
CA GLY A 184 -49.78 20.52 35.36
C GLY A 184 -49.91 21.47 34.17
N SER A 185 -51.16 21.74 33.79
CA SER A 185 -51.70 22.95 33.17
C SER A 185 -51.30 23.45 31.76
N SER A 186 -52.36 23.71 30.98
CA SER A 186 -52.55 24.75 29.94
C SER A 186 -51.85 24.61 28.58
N ASN A 187 -52.60 24.12 27.57
CA ASN A 187 -52.51 24.49 26.14
C ASN A 187 -53.74 23.96 25.36
N PHE A 188 -54.94 24.35 25.79
CA PHE A 188 -56.20 23.62 25.53
C PHE A 188 -56.91 23.90 24.19
N VAL A 189 -56.31 24.62 23.23
CA VAL A 189 -57.01 24.93 21.96
C VAL A 189 -56.35 24.31 20.71
N ILE A 190 -55.05 24.02 20.75
CA ILE A 190 -54.32 23.43 19.60
C ILE A 190 -54.30 21.88 19.66
N LEU A 191 -54.45 21.32 20.87
CA LEU A 191 -54.29 19.90 21.12
C LEU A 191 -55.41 19.00 20.53
N PRO A 192 -56.70 19.37 20.53
CA PRO A 192 -57.76 18.53 19.97
C PRO A 192 -57.69 18.43 18.44
N GLU A 193 -57.38 19.54 17.77
CA GLU A 193 -57.30 19.59 16.31
C GLU A 193 -56.05 18.85 15.78
N VAL A 194 -54.92 19.00 16.46
CA VAL A 194 -53.71 18.23 16.14
C VAL A 194 -53.90 16.72 16.38
N LYS A 195 -54.64 16.33 17.42
CA LYS A 195 -55.01 14.93 17.67
C LYS A 195 -55.94 14.38 16.60
N ALA A 196 -56.98 15.14 16.22
CA ALA A 196 -57.90 14.75 15.15
C ALA A 196 -57.19 14.62 13.79
N LEU A 197 -56.26 15.52 13.47
CA LEU A 197 -55.44 15.43 12.27
C LEU A 197 -54.46 14.24 12.31
N HIS A 198 -53.92 13.93 13.48
CA HIS A 198 -53.05 12.77 13.67
C HIS A 198 -53.80 11.44 13.51
N GLU A 199 -55.01 11.33 14.08
CA GLU A 199 -55.90 10.17 13.89
C GLU A 199 -56.35 10.04 12.43
N LYS A 200 -56.62 11.16 11.75
CA LYS A 200 -56.97 11.13 10.34
C LYS A 200 -55.78 10.68 9.47
N LEU A 201 -54.57 11.11 9.81
CA LEU A 201 -53.34 10.67 9.14
C LEU A 201 -53.05 9.19 9.39
N SER A 202 -53.25 8.69 10.61
CA SER A 202 -53.06 7.28 10.94
C SER A 202 -54.10 6.41 10.22
N ALA A 203 -55.37 6.83 10.17
CA ALA A 203 -56.43 6.15 9.42
C ALA A 203 -56.14 6.10 7.91
N VAL A 204 -55.66 7.20 7.31
CA VAL A 204 -55.26 7.22 5.89
C VAL A 204 -54.05 6.33 5.64
N ASN A 205 -53.06 6.30 6.53
CA ASN A 205 -51.89 5.41 6.39
C ASN A 205 -52.27 3.94 6.51
N LEU A 206 -53.16 3.59 7.44
CA LEU A 206 -53.69 2.22 7.56
C LEU A 206 -54.39 1.82 6.27
N LYS A 207 -55.29 2.67 5.76
CA LYS A 207 -56.02 2.43 4.51
C LYS A 207 -55.09 2.33 3.29
N ALA A 208 -54.01 3.12 3.25
CA ALA A 208 -52.99 3.00 2.21
C ALA A 208 -52.24 1.66 2.27
N SER A 209 -51.97 1.15 3.47
CA SER A 209 -51.35 -0.16 3.65
C SER A 209 -52.30 -1.30 3.24
N GLU A 210 -53.58 -1.20 3.56
CA GLU A 210 -54.62 -2.14 3.14
C GLU A 210 -54.76 -2.18 1.62
N TYR A 211 -54.83 -1.02 0.95
CA TYR A 211 -54.87 -0.95 -0.51
C TYR A 211 -53.61 -1.53 -1.17
N ARG A 212 -52.43 -1.32 -0.56
CA ARG A 212 -51.19 -1.94 -1.06
C ARG A 212 -51.24 -3.47 -0.98
N ASN A 213 -51.76 -4.00 0.12
CA ASN A 213 -51.93 -5.44 0.32
C ASN A 213 -52.97 -6.02 -0.64
N GLN A 214 -54.12 -5.35 -0.81
CA GLN A 214 -55.14 -5.73 -1.79
C GLN A 214 -54.60 -5.73 -3.22
N LEU A 215 -53.83 -4.71 -3.60
CA LEU A 215 -53.19 -4.65 -4.92
C LEU A 215 -52.19 -5.79 -5.13
N GLN A 216 -51.49 -6.21 -4.07
CA GLN A 216 -50.59 -7.37 -4.14
C GLN A 216 -51.38 -8.68 -4.29
N SER A 217 -52.48 -8.84 -3.56
CA SER A 217 -53.38 -10.01 -3.68
C SER A 217 -53.93 -10.12 -5.10
N THR A 218 -54.53 -9.05 -5.61
CA THR A 218 -55.13 -9.04 -6.96
C THR A 218 -54.08 -9.25 -8.04
N LYS A 219 -52.86 -8.75 -7.87
CA LYS A 219 -51.74 -9.04 -8.79
C LYS A 219 -51.31 -10.50 -8.76
N GLN A 220 -51.33 -11.16 -7.60
CA GLN A 220 -51.03 -12.59 -7.49
C GLN A 220 -52.15 -13.43 -8.11
N GLU A 221 -53.42 -13.10 -7.81
CA GLU A 221 -54.59 -13.72 -8.43
C GLU A 221 -54.54 -13.56 -9.96
N LEU A 222 -54.22 -12.36 -10.47
CA LEU A 222 -54.06 -12.11 -11.91
C LEU A 222 -52.97 -12.97 -12.55
N LYS A 223 -51.84 -13.18 -11.86
CA LYS A 223 -50.79 -14.08 -12.35
C LYS A 223 -51.26 -15.53 -12.36
N MET A 224 -52.04 -15.94 -11.36
CA MET A 224 -52.57 -17.30 -11.27
C MET A 224 -53.61 -17.54 -12.37
N THR A 225 -54.54 -16.60 -12.60
CA THR A 225 -55.52 -16.71 -13.69
C THR A 225 -54.85 -16.69 -15.05
N GLN A 226 -53.79 -15.89 -15.25
CA GLN A 226 -53.00 -15.90 -16.47
C GLN A 226 -52.35 -17.27 -16.71
N LYS A 227 -51.78 -17.90 -15.68
CA LYS A 227 -51.22 -19.27 -15.78
C LYS A 227 -52.29 -20.32 -16.13
N LEU A 228 -53.46 -20.24 -15.48
CA LEU A 228 -54.58 -21.15 -15.77
C LEU A 228 -55.04 -20.99 -17.22
N LEU A 229 -55.14 -19.75 -17.70
CA LEU A 229 -55.48 -19.47 -19.10
C LEU A 229 -54.41 -20.03 -20.06
N THR A 230 -53.13 -19.90 -19.75
CA THR A 230 -52.05 -20.52 -20.53
C THR A 230 -52.18 -22.04 -20.61
N HIS A 231 -52.58 -22.72 -19.53
CA HIS A 231 -52.81 -24.17 -19.57
C HIS A 231 -54.02 -24.57 -20.44
N GLU A 232 -55.06 -23.74 -20.48
CA GLU A 232 -56.28 -23.98 -21.26
C GLU A 232 -56.11 -23.67 -22.76
N VAL A 233 -55.29 -22.67 -23.09
CA VAL A 233 -55.00 -22.26 -24.46
C VAL A 233 -53.84 -23.09 -25.04
N GLY A 234 -52.87 -23.50 -24.22
CA GLY A 234 -51.64 -24.18 -24.64
C GLY A 234 -50.40 -23.30 -24.45
N GLU A 235 -49.24 -23.94 -24.22
CA GLU A 235 -47.98 -23.24 -23.89
C GLU A 235 -47.41 -22.42 -25.06
N ASP A 236 -47.80 -22.73 -26.30
CA ASP A 236 -47.27 -22.12 -27.53
C ASP A 236 -48.03 -20.85 -27.99
N VAL A 237 -49.02 -20.37 -27.23
CA VAL A 237 -49.93 -19.30 -27.66
C VAL A 237 -49.79 -18.05 -26.78
N ASN A 238 -49.35 -16.95 -27.39
CA ASN A 238 -49.24 -15.66 -26.71
C ASN A 238 -50.64 -15.06 -26.46
N ILE A 239 -50.96 -14.78 -25.21
CA ILE A 239 -52.24 -14.20 -24.77
C ILE A 239 -52.52 -12.84 -25.45
N GLN A 240 -51.49 -12.07 -25.81
CA GLN A 240 -51.66 -10.83 -26.56
C GLN A 240 -52.20 -11.06 -27.99
N ASN A 241 -51.86 -12.19 -28.62
CA ASN A 241 -52.33 -12.55 -29.96
C ASN A 241 -53.80 -13.04 -29.96
N LEU A 242 -54.28 -13.54 -28.83
CA LEU A 242 -55.70 -13.88 -28.63
C LEU A 242 -56.56 -12.63 -28.50
N LEU A 243 -56.03 -11.59 -27.85
CA LEU A 243 -56.72 -10.30 -27.70
C LEU A 243 -56.84 -9.56 -29.02
N SER A 244 -55.86 -9.69 -29.93
CA SER A 244 -55.92 -9.06 -31.26
C SER A 244 -56.88 -9.77 -32.22
N ASN A 245 -57.14 -11.07 -32.03
CA ASN A 245 -57.97 -11.89 -32.94
C ASN A 245 -58.92 -12.83 -32.16
N PRO A 246 -59.97 -12.30 -31.50
CA PRO A 246 -60.80 -13.05 -30.55
C PRO A 246 -61.65 -14.18 -31.17
N GLY A 247 -61.74 -14.27 -32.51
CA GLY A 247 -62.56 -15.27 -33.22
C GLY A 247 -61.79 -16.41 -33.87
N SER A 248 -60.46 -16.34 -33.96
CA SER A 248 -59.66 -17.34 -34.71
C SER A 248 -59.16 -18.49 -33.85
N TRP A 249 -59.15 -18.35 -32.53
CA TRP A 249 -58.60 -19.35 -31.64
C TRP A 249 -59.68 -20.29 -31.10
N ARG A 250 -59.44 -21.59 -31.23
CA ARG A 250 -60.29 -22.65 -30.68
C ARG A 250 -59.55 -23.24 -29.49
N GLY A 251 -60.18 -23.26 -28.30
CA GLY A 251 -59.54 -23.72 -27.07
C GLY A 251 -58.99 -25.14 -27.17
N ARG A 252 -57.95 -25.46 -26.38
CA ARG A 252 -57.27 -26.76 -26.42
C ARG A 252 -58.23 -27.91 -26.18
N ALA A 253 -59.11 -27.80 -25.19
CA ALA A 253 -60.12 -28.82 -24.89
C ALA A 253 -61.02 -29.09 -26.10
N GLN A 254 -61.43 -28.05 -26.83
CA GLN A 254 -62.25 -28.20 -28.03
C GLN A 254 -61.45 -28.80 -29.20
N GLN A 255 -60.18 -28.42 -29.36
CA GLN A 255 -59.29 -29.03 -30.35
C GLN A 255 -59.09 -30.52 -30.07
N ILE A 256 -58.89 -30.89 -28.79
CA ILE A 256 -58.81 -32.29 -28.35
C ILE A 256 -60.12 -33.02 -28.66
N LEU A 257 -61.29 -32.46 -28.32
CA LEU A 257 -62.58 -33.09 -28.62
C LEU A 257 -62.82 -33.29 -30.12
N VAL A 258 -62.48 -32.29 -30.94
CA VAL A 258 -62.59 -32.40 -32.40
C VAL A 258 -61.63 -33.47 -32.95
N LEU A 259 -60.40 -33.53 -32.45
CA LEU A 259 -59.44 -34.56 -32.83
C LEU A 259 -59.90 -35.95 -32.38
N GLN A 260 -60.42 -36.10 -31.16
CA GLN A 260 -60.98 -37.35 -30.65
C GLN A 260 -62.20 -37.79 -31.48
N GLY A 261 -63.08 -36.87 -31.85
CA GLY A 261 -64.21 -37.14 -32.75
C GLY A 261 -63.74 -37.59 -34.13
N ARG A 262 -62.76 -36.89 -34.71
CA ARG A 262 -62.20 -37.24 -36.03
C ARG A 262 -61.45 -38.58 -36.01
N VAL A 263 -60.75 -38.89 -34.92
CA VAL A 263 -60.12 -40.20 -34.70
C VAL A 263 -61.20 -41.28 -34.63
N ARG A 264 -62.27 -41.06 -33.85
CA ARG A 264 -63.40 -42.00 -33.77
C ARG A 264 -64.08 -42.20 -35.12
N ASP A 265 -64.33 -41.12 -35.86
CA ASP A 265 -64.92 -41.17 -37.20
C ASP A 265 -64.03 -41.95 -38.17
N LEU A 266 -62.71 -41.70 -38.16
CA LEU A 266 -61.74 -42.44 -38.96
C LEU A 266 -61.67 -43.92 -38.54
N GLU A 267 -61.76 -44.22 -37.25
CA GLU A 267 -61.84 -45.59 -36.72
C GLU A 267 -63.13 -46.29 -37.18
N THR A 268 -64.29 -45.62 -37.10
CA THR A 268 -65.54 -46.15 -37.64
C THR A 268 -65.53 -46.27 -39.15
N GLN A 269 -64.92 -45.34 -39.89
CA GLN A 269 -64.76 -45.46 -41.34
C GLN A 269 -63.86 -46.64 -41.68
N LEU A 270 -62.77 -46.86 -40.94
CA LEU A 270 -61.89 -48.01 -41.11
C LEU A 270 -62.62 -49.32 -40.79
N ASN A 271 -63.43 -49.35 -39.73
CA ASN A 271 -64.23 -50.52 -39.34
C ASN A 271 -65.42 -50.76 -40.29
N CYS A 272 -66.08 -49.73 -40.80
CA CYS A 272 -67.09 -49.82 -41.84
C CYS A 272 -66.49 -50.21 -43.18
N HIS A 273 -65.26 -49.79 -43.51
CA HIS A 273 -64.57 -50.28 -44.70
C HIS A 273 -64.22 -51.77 -44.55
N LYS A 274 -63.82 -52.23 -43.36
CA LYS A 274 -63.64 -53.65 -43.04
C LYS A 274 -64.95 -54.44 -43.10
N SER A 275 -66.06 -53.85 -42.63
CA SER A 275 -67.40 -54.48 -42.65
C SER A 275 -68.06 -54.46 -44.03
N LYS A 276 -67.79 -53.46 -44.89
CA LYS A 276 -68.24 -53.44 -46.30
C LYS A 276 -67.47 -54.41 -47.21
N PHE A 277 -66.32 -54.93 -46.75
CA PHE A 277 -65.69 -56.12 -47.32
C PHE A 277 -66.24 -57.44 -46.75
N SER A 278 -67.23 -57.39 -45.85
CA SER A 278 -67.77 -58.56 -45.13
C SER A 278 -69.20 -58.92 -45.53
N GLU A 279 -69.72 -58.42 -46.66
CA GLU A 279 -71.08 -58.76 -47.15
C GLU A 279 -71.13 -59.24 -48.60
N ASN A 280 -69.97 -59.58 -49.19
CA ASN A 280 -69.88 -60.30 -50.46
C ASN A 280 -68.61 -61.15 -50.47
N ASP A 281 -68.65 -62.27 -49.75
CA ASP A 281 -68.37 -63.61 -50.29
C ASP A 281 -68.38 -64.59 -49.12
N ALA A 282 -69.46 -65.35 -49.02
CA ALA A 282 -69.41 -66.62 -48.33
C ALA A 282 -68.53 -67.52 -49.19
N ASN A 283 -67.33 -67.86 -48.71
CA ASN A 283 -66.75 -69.21 -48.72
C ASN A 283 -65.24 -69.18 -48.44
N GLU A 284 -64.86 -70.14 -47.59
CA GLU A 284 -63.52 -70.64 -47.29
C GLU A 284 -62.64 -69.88 -46.28
N ASP A 285 -62.38 -70.65 -45.22
CA ASP A 285 -61.44 -70.43 -44.13
C ASP A 285 -60.02 -70.84 -44.59
N PRO A 286 -59.08 -71.03 -43.66
CA PRO A 286 -58.02 -70.11 -43.31
C PRO A 286 -56.73 -70.40 -44.11
N LEU A 287 -56.10 -69.38 -44.67
CA LEU A 287 -54.63 -69.21 -44.78
C LEU A 287 -54.30 -68.15 -45.85
N SER A 288 -53.47 -67.20 -45.45
CA SER A 288 -52.53 -66.49 -46.33
C SER A 288 -53.10 -65.52 -47.36
N PHE A 289 -53.35 -64.28 -46.94
CA PHE A 289 -52.94 -63.09 -47.71
C PHE A 289 -52.60 -61.95 -46.76
N THR A 290 -51.55 -62.15 -45.94
CA THR A 290 -50.77 -60.99 -45.52
C THR A 290 -49.95 -60.54 -46.72
N ASP A 291 -50.27 -59.36 -47.24
CA ASP A 291 -49.47 -58.68 -48.24
C ASP A 291 -47.96 -58.78 -47.87
N PRO A 292 -47.12 -59.46 -48.67
CA PRO A 292 -45.70 -59.65 -48.36
C PRO A 292 -44.95 -58.33 -48.11
N ARG A 293 -45.49 -57.22 -48.62
CA ARG A 293 -44.93 -55.88 -48.45
C ARG A 293 -45.20 -55.28 -47.06
N LYS A 294 -46.30 -55.64 -46.40
CA LYS A 294 -46.66 -55.16 -45.05
C LYS A 294 -45.90 -55.90 -43.94
N SER A 295 -45.66 -57.20 -44.11
CA SER A 295 -44.82 -58.00 -43.18
C SER A 295 -43.35 -57.54 -43.19
N SER A 296 -42.79 -57.24 -44.37
CA SER A 296 -41.41 -56.73 -44.50
C SER A 296 -41.20 -55.38 -43.80
N ALA A 297 -42.16 -54.46 -43.91
CA ALA A 297 -42.08 -53.15 -43.26
C ALA A 297 -42.15 -53.27 -41.72
N GLN A 298 -42.98 -54.18 -41.21
CA GLN A 298 -43.14 -54.43 -39.78
C GLN A 298 -41.87 -55.06 -39.16
N VAL A 299 -41.26 -56.05 -39.83
CA VAL A 299 -40.00 -56.66 -39.40
C VAL A 299 -38.85 -55.64 -39.41
N LYS A 300 -38.77 -54.78 -40.44
CA LYS A 300 -37.78 -53.69 -40.51
C LYS A 300 -37.96 -52.66 -39.39
N ASN A 301 -39.20 -52.30 -39.06
CA ASN A 301 -39.50 -51.39 -37.96
C ASN A 301 -39.08 -52.01 -36.61
N GLN A 302 -39.38 -53.28 -36.39
CA GLN A 302 -39.03 -53.96 -35.14
C GLN A 302 -37.51 -54.10 -34.93
N LEU A 303 -36.74 -54.33 -36.00
CA LEU A 303 -35.28 -54.28 -35.94
C LEU A 303 -34.75 -52.87 -35.65
N ARG A 304 -35.35 -51.84 -36.26
CA ARG A 304 -35.00 -50.44 -36.00
C ARG A 304 -35.27 -50.05 -34.54
N ILE A 305 -36.39 -50.47 -33.96
CA ILE A 305 -36.70 -50.25 -32.54
C ILE A 305 -35.64 -50.91 -31.65
N ARG A 306 -35.30 -52.18 -31.89
CA ARG A 306 -34.25 -52.88 -31.13
C ARG A 306 -32.89 -52.21 -31.23
N THR A 307 -32.53 -51.67 -32.40
CA THR A 307 -31.29 -50.90 -32.57
C THR A 307 -31.33 -49.59 -31.78
N LEU A 308 -32.43 -48.84 -31.85
CA LEU A 308 -32.60 -47.62 -31.06
C LEU A 308 -32.60 -47.88 -29.54
N GLU A 309 -33.18 -49.00 -29.09
CA GLU A 309 -33.13 -49.42 -27.69
C GLU A 309 -31.71 -49.75 -27.24
N ARG A 310 -30.96 -50.47 -28.07
CA ARG A 310 -29.55 -50.78 -27.81
C ARG A 310 -28.71 -49.50 -27.76
N GLU A 311 -28.86 -48.61 -28.73
CA GLU A 311 -28.16 -47.31 -28.77
C GLU A 311 -28.50 -46.46 -27.54
N LYS A 312 -29.78 -46.41 -27.13
CA LYS A 312 -30.19 -45.73 -25.89
C LYS A 312 -29.52 -46.35 -24.66
N LYS A 313 -29.47 -47.67 -24.56
CA LYS A 313 -28.82 -48.36 -23.44
C LYS A 313 -27.32 -48.08 -23.41
N GLU A 314 -26.63 -48.18 -24.55
CA GLU A 314 -25.20 -47.86 -24.67
C GLU A 314 -24.92 -46.38 -24.35
N ALA A 315 -25.78 -45.46 -24.78
CA ALA A 315 -25.65 -44.04 -24.45
C ALA A 315 -25.83 -43.78 -22.95
N LEU A 316 -26.78 -44.47 -22.29
CA LEU A 316 -26.97 -44.40 -20.84
C LEU A 316 -25.78 -44.97 -20.07
N GLU A 317 -25.22 -46.11 -20.51
CA GLU A 317 -24.02 -46.70 -19.91
C GLU A 317 -22.79 -45.80 -20.07
N LYS A 318 -22.60 -45.19 -21.25
CA LYS A 318 -21.56 -44.17 -21.49
C LYS A 318 -21.77 -42.94 -20.61
N LEU A 319 -23.00 -42.46 -20.46
CA LEU A 319 -23.28 -41.30 -19.61
C LEU A 319 -23.05 -41.61 -18.13
N MET A 320 -23.42 -42.81 -17.66
CA MET A 320 -23.13 -43.26 -16.30
C MET A 320 -21.63 -43.38 -16.03
N SER A 321 -20.85 -43.95 -16.95
CA SER A 321 -19.40 -44.05 -16.77
C SER A 321 -18.74 -42.68 -16.76
N GLN A 322 -19.17 -41.76 -17.63
CA GLN A 322 -18.71 -40.36 -17.60
C GLN A 322 -19.09 -39.66 -16.29
N TYR A 323 -20.31 -39.87 -15.78
CA TYR A 323 -20.73 -39.33 -14.50
C TYR A 323 -19.86 -39.85 -13.35
N GLN A 324 -19.55 -41.15 -13.32
CA GLN A 324 -18.69 -41.74 -12.30
C GLN A 324 -17.25 -41.19 -12.36
N VAL A 325 -16.68 -41.05 -13.55
CA VAL A 325 -15.35 -40.44 -13.73
C VAL A 325 -15.36 -38.99 -13.24
N LEU A 326 -16.36 -38.20 -13.65
CA LEU A 326 -16.48 -36.80 -13.24
C LEU A 326 -16.68 -36.65 -11.72
N GLN A 327 -17.43 -37.57 -11.11
CA GLN A 327 -17.62 -37.62 -9.67
C GLN A 327 -16.29 -37.89 -8.94
N LYS A 328 -15.49 -38.85 -9.43
CA LYS A 328 -14.17 -39.15 -8.87
C LYS A 328 -13.21 -37.97 -9.04
N ASP A 329 -13.18 -37.33 -10.21
CA ASP A 329 -12.35 -36.16 -10.46
C ASP A 329 -12.73 -34.98 -9.55
N HIS A 330 -14.03 -34.77 -9.33
CA HIS A 330 -14.52 -33.78 -8.37
C HIS A 330 -14.02 -34.07 -6.94
N GLU A 331 -14.08 -35.33 -6.49
CA GLU A 331 -13.55 -35.72 -5.18
C GLU A 331 -12.04 -35.50 -5.05
N ASP A 332 -11.27 -35.81 -6.10
CA ASP A 332 -9.82 -35.62 -6.10
C ASP A 332 -9.44 -34.13 -6.12
N VAL A 333 -10.15 -33.29 -6.88
CA VAL A 333 -9.98 -31.83 -6.84
C VAL A 333 -10.35 -31.28 -5.47
N LYS A 334 -11.44 -31.77 -4.85
CA LYS A 334 -11.83 -31.37 -3.49
C LYS A 334 -10.74 -31.71 -2.47
N LYS A 335 -10.14 -32.91 -2.54
CA LYS A 335 -9.01 -33.30 -1.68
C LYS A 335 -7.79 -32.39 -1.89
N LYS A 336 -7.43 -32.09 -3.14
CA LYS A 336 -6.32 -31.15 -3.47
C LYS A 336 -6.60 -29.74 -2.93
N LEU A 337 -7.83 -29.27 -3.03
CA LEU A 337 -8.26 -27.98 -2.50
C LEU A 337 -8.14 -27.94 -0.96
N GLU A 338 -8.64 -28.95 -0.27
CA GLU A 338 -8.52 -29.03 1.20
C GLU A 338 -7.05 -29.12 1.64
N GLY A 339 -6.21 -29.89 0.93
CA GLY A 339 -4.77 -29.92 1.17
C GLY A 339 -4.10 -28.56 0.93
N SER A 340 -4.52 -27.81 -0.09
CA SER A 340 -4.05 -26.44 -0.33
C SER A 340 -4.50 -25.47 0.77
N LYS A 341 -5.75 -25.57 1.24
CA LYS A 341 -6.27 -24.77 2.35
C LYS A 341 -5.53 -25.03 3.65
N ALA A 342 -5.25 -26.30 3.97
CA ALA A 342 -4.48 -26.69 5.15
C ALA A 342 -3.06 -26.12 5.10
N ARG A 343 -2.36 -26.25 3.96
CA ARG A 343 -1.02 -25.66 3.76
C ARG A 343 -1.04 -24.14 3.91
N ASN A 344 -1.99 -23.46 3.28
CA ASN A 344 -2.14 -22.01 3.41
C ASN A 344 -2.41 -21.59 4.86
N LYS A 345 -3.18 -22.38 5.62
CA LYS A 345 -3.44 -22.10 7.03
C LYS A 345 -2.17 -22.19 7.88
N VAL A 346 -1.36 -23.23 7.65
CA VAL A 346 -0.06 -23.41 8.33
C VAL A 346 0.89 -22.27 7.96
N LEU A 347 1.07 -22.00 6.67
CA LEU A 347 1.92 -20.90 6.19
C LEU A 347 1.47 -19.54 6.74
N SER A 348 0.16 -19.28 6.79
CA SER A 348 -0.35 -18.03 7.38
C SER A 348 -0.05 -17.91 8.87
N ASN A 349 -0.02 -19.04 9.60
CA ASN A 349 0.36 -19.04 11.01
C ASN A 349 1.87 -18.82 11.17
N GLU A 350 2.69 -19.46 10.35
CA GLU A 350 4.16 -19.23 10.33
C GLU A 350 4.51 -17.77 10.01
N VAL A 351 3.81 -17.15 9.05
CA VAL A 351 4.01 -15.73 8.75
C VAL A 351 3.62 -14.85 9.94
N LYS A 352 2.58 -15.23 10.71
CA LYS A 352 2.23 -14.51 11.94
C LYS A 352 3.31 -14.63 13.01
N THR A 353 3.80 -15.85 13.28
CA THR A 353 4.84 -16.06 14.28
C THR A 353 6.15 -15.37 13.90
N LEU A 354 6.54 -15.40 12.62
CA LEU A 354 7.71 -14.68 12.12
C LEU A 354 7.54 -13.15 12.28
N LYS A 355 6.36 -12.61 12.01
CA LYS A 355 6.08 -11.17 12.23
C LYS A 355 6.18 -10.79 13.70
N GLU A 356 5.66 -11.63 14.59
CA GLU A 356 5.79 -11.45 16.04
C GLU A 356 7.26 -11.47 16.47
N GLN A 357 8.04 -12.45 15.99
CA GLN A 357 9.49 -12.51 16.25
C GLN A 357 10.23 -11.27 15.75
N ILE A 358 9.95 -10.81 14.53
CA ILE A 358 10.54 -9.58 13.98
C ILE A 358 10.16 -8.38 14.86
N SER A 359 8.91 -8.27 15.31
CA SER A 359 8.46 -7.19 16.20
C SER A 359 9.27 -7.18 17.51
N THR A 360 9.49 -8.36 18.12
CA THR A 360 10.31 -8.45 19.34
C THR A 360 11.76 -8.04 19.11
N LEU A 361 12.35 -8.38 17.95
CA LEU A 361 13.71 -7.97 17.59
C LEU A 361 13.81 -6.47 17.34
N MET A 362 12.80 -5.89 16.68
CA MET A 362 12.70 -4.45 16.48
C MET A 362 12.59 -3.70 17.81
N GLU A 363 11.84 -4.22 18.77
CA GLU A 363 11.78 -3.67 20.13
C GLU A 363 13.14 -3.76 20.82
N LYS A 364 13.82 -4.91 20.78
CA LYS A 364 15.19 -5.03 21.33
C LYS A 364 16.14 -4.01 20.72
N GLY A 365 16.12 -3.87 19.38
CA GLY A 365 16.94 -2.88 18.69
C GLY A 365 16.64 -1.43 19.10
N LYS A 366 15.40 -1.10 19.48
CA LYS A 366 15.07 0.23 20.05
C LYS A 366 15.71 0.41 21.43
N HIS A 367 15.60 -0.58 22.31
CA HIS A 367 16.23 -0.51 23.64
C HIS A 367 17.76 -0.44 23.54
N ASP A 368 18.36 -1.16 22.59
CA ASP A 368 19.81 -1.10 22.35
C ASP A 368 20.22 0.30 21.84
N ASN A 369 19.44 0.92 20.95
CA ASN A 369 19.69 2.30 20.51
C ASN A 369 19.54 3.30 21.65
N GLU A 370 18.53 3.16 22.50
CA GLU A 370 18.36 4.00 23.70
C GLU A 370 19.54 3.88 24.66
N LEU A 371 20.08 2.65 24.84
CA LEU A 371 21.28 2.41 25.62
C LEU A 371 22.51 3.08 24.99
N VAL A 372 22.69 2.96 23.68
CA VAL A 372 23.78 3.62 22.95
C VAL A 372 23.68 5.14 23.10
N ASP A 373 22.50 5.73 22.92
CA ASP A 373 22.27 7.16 23.07
C ASP A 373 22.59 7.65 24.49
N ALA A 374 22.22 6.86 25.51
CA ALA A 374 22.56 7.15 26.91
C ALA A 374 24.07 7.12 27.15
N LEU A 375 24.77 6.11 26.64
CA LEU A 375 26.23 6.00 26.75
C LEU A 375 26.96 7.12 26.00
N VAL A 376 26.51 7.47 24.80
CA VAL A 376 27.06 8.59 24.01
C VAL A 376 26.84 9.91 24.74
N SER A 377 25.68 10.11 25.36
CA SER A 377 25.38 11.30 26.16
C SER A 377 26.31 11.41 27.38
N GLN A 378 26.53 10.32 28.11
CA GLN A 378 27.48 10.27 29.23
C GLN A 378 28.92 10.54 28.76
N GLN A 379 29.34 9.96 27.62
CA GLN A 379 30.66 10.21 27.06
C GLN A 379 30.85 11.68 26.69
N LYS A 380 29.83 12.32 26.11
CA LYS A 380 29.84 13.74 25.75
C LYS A 380 29.91 14.64 26.99
N GLU A 381 29.18 14.31 28.05
CA GLU A 381 29.25 15.02 29.33
C GLU A 381 30.64 14.93 29.94
N MET A 382 31.22 13.73 29.99
CA MET A 382 32.58 13.52 30.50
C MET A 382 33.64 14.26 29.67
N GLN A 383 33.54 14.25 28.34
CA GLN A 383 34.40 15.06 27.47
C GLN A 383 34.25 16.56 27.76
N GLY A 384 33.04 17.03 28.03
CA GLY A 384 32.77 18.41 28.45
C GLY A 384 33.46 18.77 29.76
N ILE A 385 33.37 17.89 30.77
CA ILE A 385 34.03 18.07 32.07
C ILE A 385 35.55 18.11 31.89
N LEU A 386 36.14 17.19 31.12
CA LEU A 386 37.58 17.16 30.85
C LEU A 386 38.06 18.44 30.14
N LYS A 387 37.29 18.92 29.15
CA LYS A 387 37.61 20.17 28.45
C LYS A 387 37.56 21.37 29.40
N ASN A 388 36.57 21.44 30.30
CA ASN A 388 36.47 22.51 31.28
C ASN A 388 37.62 22.47 32.30
N LEU A 389 38.00 21.28 32.77
CA LEU A 389 39.16 21.08 33.66
C LEU A 389 40.46 21.53 32.97
N SER A 390 40.69 21.11 31.73
CA SER A 390 41.86 21.53 30.94
C SER A 390 41.91 23.05 30.75
N GLN A 391 40.78 23.69 30.43
CA GLN A 391 40.71 25.15 30.32
C GLN A 391 40.94 25.85 31.67
N HIS A 392 40.50 25.24 32.78
CA HIS A 392 40.73 25.77 34.11
C HIS A 392 42.21 25.65 34.50
N GLU A 393 42.86 24.52 34.21
CA GLU A 393 44.31 24.34 34.40
C GLU A 393 45.11 25.36 33.59
N GLU A 394 44.81 25.55 32.30
CA GLU A 394 45.49 26.56 31.47
C GLU A 394 45.37 27.97 32.06
N LYS A 395 44.16 28.38 32.50
CA LYS A 395 43.95 29.68 33.16
C LYS A 395 44.73 29.78 34.47
N ASN A 396 44.77 28.71 35.25
CA ASN A 396 45.49 28.69 36.52
C ASN A 396 47.00 28.83 36.28
N VAL A 397 47.57 28.07 35.33
CA VAL A 397 48.98 28.18 34.92
C VAL A 397 49.33 29.57 34.39
N GLU A 398 48.45 30.18 33.58
CA GLU A 398 48.66 31.54 33.08
C GLU A 398 48.65 32.57 34.23
N SER A 399 47.75 32.41 35.20
CA SER A 399 47.67 33.27 36.39
C SER A 399 48.90 33.11 37.30
N GLU A 400 49.37 31.88 37.52
CA GLU A 400 50.58 31.59 38.28
C GLU A 400 51.82 32.14 37.59
N LYS A 401 51.95 32.02 36.26
CA LYS A 401 53.02 32.64 35.49
C LYS A 401 52.99 34.16 35.58
N ALA A 402 51.81 34.78 35.47
CA ALA A 402 51.68 36.22 35.60
C ALA A 402 52.07 36.71 37.01
N GLN A 403 51.70 35.96 38.05
CA GLN A 403 52.08 36.25 39.42
C GLN A 403 53.58 36.03 39.66
N GLY A 404 54.17 34.98 39.08
CA GLY A 404 55.62 34.72 39.10
C GLY A 404 56.41 35.83 38.42
N LYS A 405 55.96 36.34 37.27
CA LYS A 405 56.56 37.52 36.61
C LYS A 405 56.53 38.75 37.51
N LYS A 406 55.38 39.07 38.12
CA LYS A 406 55.26 40.21 39.05
C LYS A 406 56.21 40.09 40.25
N LEU A 407 56.32 38.90 40.85
CA LEU A 407 57.25 38.66 41.95
C LEU A 407 58.71 38.82 41.50
N ASN A 408 59.05 38.33 40.32
CA ASN A 408 60.38 38.49 39.76
C ASN A 408 60.74 39.97 39.49
N ASP A 409 59.80 40.74 38.93
CA ASP A 409 59.98 42.18 38.72
C ASP A 409 60.19 42.92 40.06
N GLU A 410 59.46 42.52 41.10
CA GLU A 410 59.61 43.10 42.44
C GLU A 410 60.97 42.72 43.07
N ILE A 411 61.41 41.47 42.92
CA ILE A 411 62.75 41.03 43.36
C ILE A 411 63.85 41.81 42.63
N GLN A 412 63.71 42.03 41.32
CA GLN A 412 64.67 42.83 40.56
C GLN A 412 64.76 44.27 41.08
N LYS A 413 63.62 44.92 41.37
CA LYS A 413 63.61 46.26 41.99
C LYS A 413 64.28 46.27 43.35
N GLN A 414 63.96 45.28 44.20
CA GLN A 414 64.59 45.14 45.52
C GLN A 414 66.10 44.92 45.40
N ASN A 415 66.56 44.12 44.44
CA ASN A 415 67.98 43.90 44.19
C ASN A 415 68.69 45.19 43.75
N CYS A 416 68.11 45.97 42.83
CA CYS A 416 68.65 47.27 42.44
C CYS A 416 68.73 48.23 43.63
N LEU A 417 67.72 48.25 44.50
CA LEU A 417 67.73 49.07 45.71
C LEU A 417 68.81 48.61 46.70
N ILE A 418 68.97 47.30 46.90
CA ILE A 418 70.04 46.74 47.73
C ILE A 418 71.41 47.13 47.19
N GLU A 419 71.60 47.11 45.87
CA GLU A 419 72.85 47.48 45.22
C GLU A 419 73.16 48.97 45.40
N GLN A 420 72.15 49.85 45.23
CA GLN A 420 72.26 51.27 45.54
C GLN A 420 72.61 51.52 47.01
N LEU A 421 71.96 50.82 47.94
CA LEU A 421 72.24 50.93 49.38
C LEU A 421 73.65 50.45 49.71
N LYS A 422 74.10 49.33 49.12
CA LYS A 422 75.49 48.84 49.27
C LYS A 422 76.49 49.87 48.79
N GLN A 423 76.26 50.50 47.64
CA GLN A 423 77.15 51.52 47.12
C GLN A 423 77.22 52.74 48.04
N MET A 424 76.07 53.22 48.54
CA MET A 424 76.01 54.29 49.53
C MET A 424 76.75 53.93 50.83
N VAL A 425 76.65 52.69 51.30
CA VAL A 425 77.41 52.21 52.47
C VAL A 425 78.91 52.24 52.18
N THR A 426 79.37 51.75 51.02
CA THR A 426 80.81 51.80 50.68
C THR A 426 81.35 53.23 50.55
N GLU A 427 80.56 54.16 50.00
CA GLU A 427 80.92 55.58 49.95
C GLU A 427 81.02 56.18 51.35
N ARG A 428 80.08 55.86 52.24
CA ARG A 428 80.10 56.32 53.64
C ARG A 428 81.26 55.70 54.41
N GLU A 429 81.54 54.42 54.23
CA GLU A 429 82.71 53.75 54.83
C GLU A 429 84.02 54.37 54.34
N ALA A 430 84.13 54.74 53.06
CA ALA A 430 85.29 55.45 52.52
C ALA A 430 85.45 56.85 53.14
N GLN A 431 84.35 57.61 53.26
CA GLN A 431 84.35 58.91 53.94
C GLN A 431 84.74 58.79 55.42
N VAL A 432 84.27 57.75 56.11
CA VAL A 432 84.66 57.48 57.51
C VAL A 432 86.15 57.21 57.60
N LYS A 433 86.72 56.36 56.73
CA LYS A 433 88.18 56.10 56.69
C LYS A 433 88.99 57.37 56.45
N GLU A 434 88.54 58.22 55.53
CA GLU A 434 89.20 59.50 55.23
C GLU A 434 89.16 60.45 56.44
N LEU A 435 88.01 60.57 57.09
CA LEU A 435 87.86 61.35 58.33
C LEU A 435 88.70 60.77 59.49
N GLU A 436 88.74 59.45 59.65
CA GLU A 436 89.60 58.77 60.63
C GLU A 436 91.08 59.07 60.38
N GLU A 437 91.49 59.13 59.12
CA GLU A 437 92.86 59.48 58.72
C GLU A 437 93.18 60.95 59.00
N VAL A 438 92.26 61.87 58.72
CA VAL A 438 92.39 63.29 59.09
C VAL A 438 92.47 63.45 60.62
N VAL A 439 91.60 62.78 61.38
CA VAL A 439 91.64 62.79 62.85
C VAL A 439 92.97 62.22 63.37
N ARG A 440 93.47 61.14 62.77
CA ARG A 440 94.79 60.56 63.09
C ARG A 440 95.92 61.57 62.83
N GLN A 441 95.89 62.26 61.70
CA GLN A 441 96.85 63.32 61.37
C GLN A 441 96.77 64.49 62.35
N LEU A 442 95.57 64.98 62.68
CA LEU A 442 95.34 66.04 63.67
C LEU A 442 95.84 65.63 65.06
N ARG A 443 95.57 64.38 65.49
CA ARG A 443 96.09 63.84 66.76
C ARG A 443 97.63 63.81 66.78
N LEU A 444 98.28 63.42 65.69
CA LEU A 444 99.74 63.46 65.56
C LEU A 444 100.29 64.90 65.57
N GLN A 445 99.55 65.85 65.01
CA GLN A 445 99.91 67.28 65.01
C GLN A 445 99.77 67.90 66.40
N VAL A 446 98.68 67.58 67.12
CA VAL A 446 98.48 67.98 68.53
C VAL A 446 99.56 67.36 69.43
N ARG A 447 99.93 66.09 69.20
CA ARG A 447 101.02 65.43 69.95
C ARG A 447 102.39 66.08 69.67
N ARG A 448 102.65 66.50 68.43
CA ARG A 448 103.83 67.32 68.07
C ARG A 448 103.83 68.71 68.71
N LEU A 449 102.68 69.36 68.81
CA LEU A 449 102.53 70.68 69.45
C LEU A 449 102.58 70.63 70.98
N ARG A 450 102.29 69.47 71.60
CA ARG A 450 102.35 69.26 73.06
C ARG A 450 103.69 68.79 73.60
N GLY A 451 104.66 68.42 72.77
CA GLY A 451 106.00 68.04 73.24
C GLY A 451 106.05 66.75 74.08
N GLU A 452 105.17 65.78 73.81
CA GLU A 452 105.17 64.47 74.47
C GLU A 452 105.66 63.41 73.48
N LYS A 453 106.74 62.71 73.82
CA LYS A 453 107.29 61.57 73.05
C LYS A 453 106.36 60.37 73.13
#